data_AF-A0A6J1WBE8-F1
#
_entry.id   AF-A0A6J1WBE8-F1
#
_cell.length_a   1.000
_cell.length_b   1.000
_cell.length_c   1.000
_cell.angle_alpha   90.00
_cell.angle_beta   90.00
_cell.angle_gamma   90.00
#
_symmetry.space_group_name_H-M   'P 1'
#
loop_
_entity.id
_entity.type
_entity.pdbx_description
1 polymer ?
#
loop_
_entity_poly.entity_id
_entity_poly.type
_entity_poly.pdbx_seq_one_letter_code
_entity_poly.pdbx_strand_id
1 'polypeptide(L)'
;MSGCELYADRTKEGFDMYGYDGRTFITFDKETLTWVAPDPQAQITQWKWDAIPGRNQGRKAYLEETCIGWLEKYLFYGNETLQRTEPPGVTVRGKTEVEDGMETHVCRLDGFYPREIDAFWTRDRLVWLQDTLHGSVAPNADGTYHYWLSIRIDPKERGRYQCHVKHDGLQEPLDLALKEPTNSKSNRELIIGCVVGGFVLVLVVFVVSKKCRIIEKRHPSSLPLKGLDQRAAEKDFHENLPPRAAAVAAASPNSPRSIREAS
;
A
#
# COMPACT_ATOMS: atom_id res chain seq x y z
N MET A 1 13.77 24.71 -7.11
CA MET A 1 12.71 24.32 -8.05
C MET A 1 12.68 25.31 -9.18
N SER A 2 12.82 24.82 -10.42
CA SER A 2 12.70 25.63 -11.64
C SER A 2 11.79 24.91 -12.62
N GLY A 3 10.95 25.65 -13.33
CA GLY A 3 9.98 25.11 -14.27
C GLY A 3 9.19 26.21 -14.96
N CYS A 4 8.21 25.79 -15.75
CA CYS A 4 7.34 26.66 -16.50
C CYS A 4 5.94 26.06 -16.59
N GLU A 5 4.97 26.94 -16.78
CA GLU A 5 3.57 26.60 -16.93
C GLU A 5 3.04 27.21 -18.23
N LEU A 6 2.17 26.45 -18.90
CA LEU A 6 1.49 26.88 -20.12
C LEU A 6 -0.02 26.82 -19.85
N TYR A 7 -0.65 27.99 -19.88
CA TYR A 7 -2.07 28.13 -19.61
C TYR A 7 -2.92 28.00 -20.89
N ALA A 8 -4.23 27.80 -20.72
CA ALA A 8 -5.17 27.58 -21.83
C ALA A 8 -5.27 28.80 -22.78
N ASP A 9 -5.07 30.01 -22.26
CA ASP A 9 -5.01 31.27 -23.02
C ASP A 9 -3.66 31.47 -23.74
N ARG A 10 -2.75 30.48 -23.66
CA ARG A 10 -1.37 30.49 -24.16
C ARG A 10 -0.43 31.42 -23.41
N THR A 11 -0.84 31.92 -22.24
CA THR A 11 0.07 32.60 -21.33
C THR A 11 1.15 31.62 -20.86
N LYS A 12 2.39 32.10 -20.79
CA LYS A 12 3.57 31.32 -20.39
C LYS A 12 4.13 31.91 -19.10
N GLU A 13 4.22 31.09 -18.08
CA GLU A 13 4.85 31.45 -16.82
C GLU A 13 6.10 30.62 -16.59
N GLY A 14 7.07 31.20 -15.89
CA GLY A 14 8.34 30.57 -15.60
C GLY A 14 8.77 30.94 -14.20
N PHE A 15 9.22 29.96 -13.44
CA PHE A 15 9.66 30.15 -12.07
C PHE A 15 11.04 29.51 -11.86
N ASP A 16 11.86 30.15 -11.04
CA ASP A 16 13.10 29.59 -10.53
C ASP A 16 13.32 30.08 -9.09
N MET A 17 13.31 29.14 -8.15
CA MET A 17 13.48 29.41 -6.73
C MET A 17 14.37 28.36 -6.09
N TYR A 18 15.13 28.75 -5.07
CA TYR A 18 15.95 27.84 -4.29
C TYR A 18 15.47 27.87 -2.85
N GLY A 19 15.43 26.69 -2.21
CA GLY A 19 15.08 26.55 -0.81
C GLY A 19 16.29 26.17 0.04
N TYR A 20 16.29 26.61 1.30
CA TYR A 20 17.26 26.26 2.34
C TYR A 20 16.47 25.96 3.63
N ASP A 21 16.79 24.87 4.32
CA ASP A 21 16.08 24.40 5.53
C ASP A 21 14.54 24.35 5.37
N GLY A 22 14.08 23.91 4.21
CA GLY A 22 12.65 23.76 3.90
C GLY A 22 11.91 25.08 3.66
N ARG A 23 12.61 26.22 3.58
CA ARG A 23 12.04 27.55 3.31
C ARG A 23 12.57 28.11 2.00
N THR A 24 11.79 28.96 1.35
CA THR A 24 12.27 29.72 0.18
C THR A 24 13.41 30.63 0.61
N PHE A 25 14.56 30.49 -0.04
CA PHE A 25 15.78 31.21 0.27
C PHE A 25 16.05 32.35 -0.72
N ILE A 26 15.87 32.09 -2.01
CA ILE A 26 16.05 33.09 -3.08
C ILE A 26 15.21 32.71 -4.31
N THR A 27 14.63 33.70 -4.99
CA THR A 27 13.77 33.52 -6.18
C THR A 27 14.24 34.42 -7.31
N PHE A 28 14.15 33.96 -8.55
CA PHE A 28 14.46 34.77 -9.73
C PHE A 28 13.24 35.56 -10.20
N ASP A 29 13.38 36.88 -10.31
CA ASP A 29 12.44 37.75 -11.00
C ASP A 29 12.86 37.89 -12.46
N LYS A 30 12.10 37.26 -13.35
CA LYS A 30 12.37 37.24 -14.80
C LYS A 30 12.04 38.58 -15.49
N GLU A 31 11.25 39.44 -14.86
CA GLU A 31 10.87 40.73 -15.44
C GLU A 31 11.97 41.76 -15.20
N THR A 32 12.54 41.78 -13.99
CA THR A 32 13.67 42.65 -13.64
C THR A 32 15.03 42.03 -13.95
N LEU A 33 15.08 40.73 -14.27
CA LEU A 33 16.31 39.95 -14.45
C LEU A 33 17.20 39.97 -13.20
N THR A 34 16.60 39.97 -12.01
CA THR A 34 17.32 39.99 -10.72
C THR A 34 16.83 38.89 -9.79
N TRP A 35 17.62 38.61 -8.76
CA TRP A 35 17.25 37.69 -7.69
C TRP A 35 16.64 38.43 -6.51
N VAL A 36 15.61 37.83 -5.90
CA VAL A 36 14.90 38.31 -4.72
C VAL A 36 15.30 37.41 -3.55
N ALA A 37 16.01 37.99 -2.57
CA ALA A 37 16.48 37.32 -1.37
C ALA A 37 15.69 37.79 -0.13
N PRO A 38 14.62 37.07 0.27
CA PRO A 38 13.86 37.43 1.47
C PRO A 38 14.66 37.28 2.77
N ASP A 39 15.69 36.42 2.78
CA ASP A 39 16.57 36.21 3.94
C ASP A 39 17.87 37.02 3.79
N PRO A 40 18.33 37.76 4.83
CA PRO A 40 19.64 38.40 4.83
C PRO A 40 20.80 37.47 4.46
N GLN A 41 20.74 36.19 4.85
CA GLN A 41 21.75 35.19 4.52
C GLN A 41 21.83 34.90 3.01
N ALA A 42 20.76 35.14 2.25
CA ALA A 42 20.71 34.96 0.81
C ALA A 42 21.26 36.15 0.01
N GLN A 43 21.42 37.33 0.61
CA GLN A 43 21.83 38.55 -0.08
C GLN A 43 23.23 38.46 -0.71
N ILE A 44 24.16 37.74 -0.07
CA ILE A 44 25.50 37.53 -0.65
C ILE A 44 25.40 36.75 -1.96
N THR A 45 24.53 35.73 -2.01
CA THR A 45 24.27 34.94 -3.23
C THR A 45 23.57 35.78 -4.27
N GLN A 46 22.56 36.56 -3.86
CA GLN A 46 21.83 37.49 -4.71
C GLN A 46 22.79 38.44 -5.43
N TRP A 47 23.62 39.19 -4.71
CA TRP A 47 24.56 40.15 -5.29
C TRP A 47 25.54 39.49 -6.27
N LYS A 48 26.05 38.30 -5.93
CA LYS A 48 26.95 37.54 -6.82
C LYS A 48 26.27 37.11 -8.11
N TRP A 49 24.99 36.74 -8.05
CA TRP A 49 24.26 36.25 -9.21
C TRP A 49 23.74 37.41 -10.08
N ASP A 50 23.26 38.48 -9.46
CA ASP A 50 22.86 39.73 -10.12
C ASP A 50 24.03 40.41 -10.85
N ALA A 51 25.26 40.25 -10.35
CA ALA A 51 26.46 40.76 -11.00
C ALA A 51 26.83 40.05 -12.32
N ILE A 52 26.05 39.06 -12.77
CA ILE A 52 26.30 38.30 -14.01
C ILE A 52 25.08 38.41 -14.95
N PRO A 53 24.91 39.54 -15.67
CA PRO A 53 23.72 39.78 -16.52
C PRO A 53 23.46 38.69 -17.56
N GLY A 54 24.52 38.16 -18.19
CA GLY A 54 24.39 37.10 -19.20
C GLY A 54 23.80 35.80 -18.63
N ARG A 55 24.03 35.51 -17.34
CA ARG A 55 23.42 34.36 -16.66
C ARG A 55 21.91 34.59 -16.47
N ASN A 56 21.51 35.77 -16.03
CA ASN A 56 20.10 36.09 -15.79
C ASN A 56 19.31 36.15 -17.11
N GLN A 57 19.91 36.69 -18.18
CA GLN A 57 19.34 36.62 -19.52
C GLN A 57 19.17 35.17 -20.00
N GLY A 58 20.20 34.33 -19.85
CA GLY A 58 20.11 32.91 -20.18
C GLY A 58 19.05 32.18 -19.35
N ARG A 59 18.86 32.55 -18.08
CA ARG A 59 17.79 32.00 -17.24
C ARG A 59 16.41 32.39 -17.74
N LYS A 60 16.19 33.65 -18.12
CA LYS A 60 14.93 34.09 -18.74
C LYS A 60 14.64 33.31 -20.03
N ALA A 61 15.61 33.23 -20.94
CA ALA A 61 15.45 32.47 -22.19
C ALA A 61 15.13 30.99 -21.94
N TYR A 62 15.77 30.37 -20.94
CA TYR A 62 15.43 29.00 -20.54
C TYR A 62 13.98 28.88 -20.10
N LEU A 63 13.50 29.77 -19.22
CA LEU A 63 12.15 29.71 -18.65
C LEU A 63 11.05 30.00 -19.68
N GLU A 64 11.28 30.94 -20.60
CA GLU A 64 10.26 31.39 -21.57
C GLU A 64 10.25 30.57 -22.87
N GLU A 65 11.40 30.02 -23.27
CA GLU A 65 11.54 29.33 -24.56
C GLU A 65 11.83 27.84 -24.36
N THR A 66 12.98 27.53 -23.75
CA THR A 66 13.46 26.13 -23.70
C THR A 66 12.52 25.25 -22.89
N CYS A 67 12.15 25.69 -21.68
CA CYS A 67 11.24 24.97 -20.81
C CYS A 67 9.88 24.76 -21.47
N ILE A 68 9.31 25.82 -22.06
CA ILE A 68 8.01 25.75 -22.74
C ILE A 68 8.06 24.80 -23.94
N GLY A 69 9.12 24.86 -24.76
CA GLY A 69 9.29 23.95 -25.90
C GLY A 69 9.41 22.48 -25.47
N TRP A 70 10.06 22.21 -24.33
CA TRP A 70 10.07 20.87 -23.74
C TRP A 70 8.70 20.46 -23.19
N LEU A 71 8.00 21.37 -22.51
CA LEU A 71 6.64 21.13 -21.99
C LEU A 71 5.68 20.76 -23.12
N GLU A 72 5.64 21.52 -24.21
CA GLU A 72 4.82 21.24 -25.40
C GLU A 72 5.16 19.86 -25.99
N LYS A 73 6.45 19.50 -26.05
CA LYS A 73 6.90 18.20 -26.53
C LYS A 73 6.45 17.05 -25.62
N TYR A 74 6.49 17.22 -24.30
CA TYR A 74 6.01 16.22 -23.34
C TYR A 74 4.48 16.09 -23.36
N LEU A 75 3.75 17.20 -23.52
CA LEU A 75 2.31 17.18 -23.71
C LEU A 75 1.93 16.41 -24.98
N PHE A 76 2.70 16.59 -26.06
CA PHE A 76 2.48 15.87 -27.31
C PHE A 76 2.74 14.36 -27.19
N TYR A 77 3.92 13.95 -26.70
CA TYR A 77 4.26 12.52 -26.61
C TYR A 77 3.55 11.80 -25.46
N GLY A 78 3.29 12.50 -24.36
CA GLY A 78 2.65 11.95 -23.16
C GLY A 78 1.13 12.06 -23.18
N ASN A 79 0.52 12.54 -24.26
CA ASN A 79 -0.90 12.87 -24.31
C ASN A 79 -1.81 11.76 -23.77
N GLU A 80 -1.62 10.53 -24.27
CA GLU A 80 -2.42 9.37 -23.82
C GLU A 80 -2.22 9.06 -22.33
N THR A 81 -1.01 9.22 -21.81
CA THR A 81 -0.70 8.97 -20.40
C THR A 81 -1.21 10.07 -19.48
N LEU A 82 -1.19 11.33 -19.93
CA LEU A 82 -1.66 12.48 -19.16
C LEU A 82 -3.19 12.59 -19.14
N GLN A 83 -3.85 12.16 -20.23
CA GLN A 83 -5.31 12.17 -20.34
C GLN A 83 -5.97 10.89 -19.80
N ARG A 84 -5.19 9.87 -19.43
CA ARG A 84 -5.75 8.66 -18.83
C ARG A 84 -6.49 9.01 -17.54
N THR A 85 -7.53 8.24 -17.26
CA THR A 85 -8.23 8.31 -15.99
C THR A 85 -8.33 6.92 -15.40
N GLU A 86 -7.97 6.78 -14.13
CA GLU A 86 -8.09 5.54 -13.36
C GLU A 86 -9.04 5.81 -12.20
N PRO A 87 -10.22 5.17 -12.14
CA PRO A 87 -11.17 5.38 -11.05
C PRO A 87 -10.64 4.78 -9.74
N PRO A 88 -10.96 5.39 -8.59
CA PRO A 88 -10.55 4.85 -7.29
C PRO A 88 -11.24 3.52 -7.01
N GLY A 89 -10.44 2.52 -6.61
CA GLY A 89 -10.95 1.36 -5.89
C GLY A 89 -11.32 1.79 -4.46
N VAL A 90 -12.62 1.76 -4.12
CA VAL A 90 -13.08 2.26 -2.83
C VAL A 90 -13.46 1.12 -1.88
N THR A 91 -12.92 1.15 -0.66
CA THR A 91 -13.21 0.18 0.40
C THR A 91 -13.57 0.87 1.70
N VAL A 92 -14.74 0.53 2.28
CA VAL A 92 -15.15 1.00 3.61
C VAL A 92 -15.00 -0.15 4.61
N ARG A 93 -14.29 0.10 5.72
CA ARG A 93 -14.14 -0.84 6.84
C ARG A 93 -14.48 -0.18 8.16
N GLY A 94 -15.29 -0.85 8.97
CA GLY A 94 -15.64 -0.42 10.33
C GLY A 94 -14.93 -1.27 11.39
N LYS A 95 -14.58 -0.65 12.51
CA LYS A 95 -14.12 -1.31 13.73
C LYS A 95 -14.85 -0.72 14.93
N THR A 96 -15.41 -1.60 15.77
CA THR A 96 -16.00 -1.21 17.06
C THR A 96 -14.89 -1.06 18.10
N GLU A 97 -14.92 0.03 18.84
CA GLU A 97 -14.06 0.29 19.99
C GLU A 97 -14.67 -0.32 21.25
N VAL A 98 -13.84 -1.05 22.01
CA VAL A 98 -14.31 -1.83 23.17
C VAL A 98 -14.62 -0.93 24.37
N GLU A 99 -14.00 0.24 24.45
CA GLU A 99 -14.04 1.13 25.61
C GLU A 99 -15.38 1.83 25.78
N ASP A 100 -15.94 2.39 24.70
CA ASP A 100 -17.17 3.17 24.72
C ASP A 100 -18.25 2.66 23.75
N GLY A 101 -17.97 1.59 23.00
CA GLY A 101 -18.91 1.00 22.04
C GLY A 101 -19.08 1.82 20.75
N MET A 102 -18.29 2.87 20.55
CA MET A 102 -18.32 3.67 19.31
C MET A 102 -17.68 2.91 18.15
N GLU A 103 -18.02 3.29 16.92
CA GLU A 103 -17.46 2.70 15.71
C GLU A 103 -16.58 3.69 14.96
N THR A 104 -15.36 3.29 14.66
CA THR A 104 -14.47 4.01 13.74
C THR A 104 -14.53 3.36 12.37
N HIS A 105 -14.97 4.12 11.37
CA HIS A 105 -15.05 3.69 9.97
C HIS A 105 -13.99 4.40 9.15
N VAL A 106 -13.35 3.66 8.25
CA VAL A 106 -12.33 4.16 7.33
C VAL A 106 -12.77 3.88 5.90
N CYS A 107 -12.88 4.93 5.09
CA CYS A 107 -13.06 4.87 3.65
C CYS A 107 -11.71 5.06 2.97
N ARG A 108 -11.22 4.02 2.30
CA ARG A 108 -9.96 4.00 1.56
C ARG A 108 -10.24 4.08 0.07
N LEU A 109 -9.49 4.91 -0.63
CA LEU A 109 -9.53 5.13 -2.05
C LEU A 109 -8.13 4.82 -2.58
N ASP A 110 -7.98 3.75 -3.35
CA ASP A 110 -6.68 3.26 -3.81
C ASP A 110 -6.66 3.19 -5.34
N GLY A 111 -5.53 3.53 -5.96
CA GLY A 111 -5.28 3.29 -7.39
C GLY A 111 -5.90 4.29 -8.35
N PHE A 112 -6.11 5.55 -7.95
CA PHE A 112 -6.76 6.56 -8.80
C PHE A 112 -5.78 7.51 -9.49
N TYR A 113 -6.18 8.04 -10.65
CA TYR A 113 -5.47 9.09 -11.40
C TYR A 113 -6.49 9.89 -12.25
N PRO A 114 -6.50 11.24 -12.26
CA PRO A 114 -5.47 12.16 -11.77
C PRO A 114 -5.47 12.33 -10.23
N ARG A 115 -4.55 13.15 -9.72
CA ARG A 115 -4.30 13.32 -8.26
C ARG A 115 -5.48 13.97 -7.54
N GLU A 116 -6.16 14.87 -8.24
CA GLU A 116 -7.28 15.65 -7.75
C GLU A 116 -8.46 14.73 -7.43
N ILE A 117 -8.96 14.80 -6.19
CA ILE A 117 -10.06 13.96 -5.70
C ILE A 117 -10.86 14.71 -4.64
N ASP A 118 -12.19 14.61 -4.72
CA ASP A 118 -13.10 15.15 -3.71
C ASP A 118 -13.76 13.99 -2.98
N ALA A 119 -13.30 13.70 -1.76
CA ALA A 119 -13.85 12.63 -0.94
C ALA A 119 -14.13 13.11 0.49
N PHE A 120 -15.34 12.85 0.99
CA PHE A 120 -15.80 13.32 2.29
C PHE A 120 -16.92 12.43 2.85
N TRP A 121 -17.14 12.51 4.16
CA TRP A 121 -18.32 11.89 4.77
C TRP A 121 -19.54 12.77 4.54
N THR A 122 -20.68 12.15 4.30
CA THR A 122 -21.99 12.81 4.37
C THR A 122 -22.79 12.26 5.53
N ARG A 123 -23.67 13.08 6.10
CA ARG A 123 -24.69 12.69 7.06
C ARG A 123 -26.05 13.21 6.58
N ASP A 124 -27.00 12.32 6.36
CA ASP A 124 -28.31 12.66 5.78
C ASP A 124 -28.18 13.50 4.48
N ARG A 125 -27.20 13.13 3.63
CA ARG A 125 -26.84 13.80 2.36
C ARG A 125 -26.18 15.18 2.48
N LEU A 126 -25.87 15.65 3.69
CA LEU A 126 -25.13 16.89 3.92
C LEU A 126 -23.66 16.57 4.20
N VAL A 127 -22.74 17.40 3.71
CA VAL A 127 -21.31 17.26 3.97
C VAL A 127 -21.05 17.31 5.47
N TRP A 128 -20.29 16.35 5.98
CA TRP A 128 -19.96 16.21 7.39
C TRP A 128 -18.45 16.32 7.60
N LEU A 129 -18.01 17.40 8.25
CA LEU A 129 -16.60 17.67 8.50
C LEU A 129 -16.18 17.39 9.95
N GLN A 130 -17.13 17.40 10.88
CA GLN A 130 -16.85 17.24 12.30
C GLN A 130 -16.32 15.83 12.59
N ASP A 131 -15.26 15.74 13.40
CA ASP A 131 -14.62 14.48 13.84
C ASP A 131 -14.19 13.56 12.69
N THR A 132 -13.95 14.15 11.51
CA THR A 132 -13.37 13.48 10.36
C THR A 132 -11.85 13.63 10.39
N LEU A 133 -11.14 12.51 10.28
CA LEU A 133 -9.69 12.48 10.07
C LEU A 133 -9.42 12.05 8.63
N HIS A 134 -8.35 12.54 8.03
CA HIS A 134 -7.96 12.12 6.69
C HIS A 134 -6.44 12.17 6.49
N GLY A 135 -5.95 11.37 5.54
CA GLY A 135 -4.56 11.40 5.11
C GLY A 135 -4.26 12.59 4.20
N SER A 136 -3.01 12.65 3.71
CA SER A 136 -2.69 13.37 2.47
C SER A 136 -2.86 12.43 1.29
N VAL A 137 -3.16 12.96 0.10
CA VAL A 137 -3.13 12.17 -1.14
C VAL A 137 -1.68 11.79 -1.43
N ALA A 138 -1.39 10.49 -1.39
CA ALA A 138 -0.05 9.95 -1.49
C ALA A 138 0.14 9.14 -2.79
N PRO A 139 1.31 9.24 -3.45
CA PRO A 139 1.56 8.55 -4.71
C PRO A 139 1.88 7.06 -4.49
N ASN A 140 1.51 6.25 -5.48
CA ASN A 140 1.89 4.85 -5.62
C ASN A 140 3.02 4.69 -6.66
N ALA A 141 3.68 3.53 -6.65
CA ALA A 141 4.82 3.26 -7.54
C ALA A 141 4.45 3.16 -9.03
N ASP A 142 3.18 2.89 -9.34
CA ASP A 142 2.62 2.79 -10.69
C ASP A 142 2.14 4.15 -11.26
N GLY A 143 2.34 5.24 -10.51
CA GLY A 143 1.91 6.58 -10.90
C GLY A 143 0.43 6.89 -10.60
N THR A 144 -0.27 6.00 -9.90
CA THR A 144 -1.60 6.28 -9.31
C THR A 144 -1.45 6.88 -7.91
N TYR A 145 -2.59 7.17 -7.26
CA TYR A 145 -2.64 7.74 -5.92
C TYR A 145 -3.49 6.89 -4.97
N HIS A 146 -3.28 7.09 -3.68
CA HIS A 146 -4.18 6.61 -2.63
C HIS A 146 -4.52 7.73 -1.63
N TYR A 147 -5.71 7.61 -1.04
CA TYR A 147 -6.26 8.55 -0.08
C TYR A 147 -7.17 7.81 0.91
N TRP A 148 -7.41 8.40 2.07
CA TRP A 148 -8.33 7.84 3.04
C TRP A 148 -8.92 8.93 3.94
N LEU A 149 -10.14 8.68 4.39
CA LEU A 149 -10.83 9.44 5.43
C LEU A 149 -11.46 8.47 6.44
N SER A 150 -11.56 8.91 7.69
CA SER A 150 -12.17 8.14 8.77
C SER A 150 -13.09 9.00 9.63
N ILE A 151 -14.09 8.37 10.22
CA ILE A 151 -15.04 8.99 11.14
C ILE A 151 -15.33 8.05 12.30
N ARG A 152 -15.56 8.63 13.48
CA ARG A 152 -16.04 7.92 14.67
C ARG A 152 -17.51 8.26 14.89
N ILE A 153 -18.38 7.26 14.99
CA ILE A 153 -19.83 7.43 15.08
C ILE A 153 -20.46 6.51 16.13
N ASP A 154 -21.67 6.86 16.58
CA ASP A 154 -22.54 5.93 17.31
C ASP A 154 -23.10 4.90 16.32
N PRO A 155 -22.99 3.58 16.60
CA PRO A 155 -23.55 2.53 15.75
C PRO A 155 -25.04 2.71 15.40
N LYS A 156 -25.83 3.38 16.26
CA LYS A 156 -27.25 3.68 16.03
C LYS A 156 -27.47 4.66 14.87
N GLU A 157 -26.48 5.49 14.57
CA GLU A 157 -26.55 6.48 13.50
C GLU A 157 -25.90 6.00 12.20
N ARG A 158 -25.37 4.76 12.16
CA ARG A 158 -24.61 4.20 11.02
C ARG A 158 -25.27 4.43 9.66
N GLY A 159 -26.58 4.21 9.56
CA GLY A 159 -27.33 4.34 8.31
C GLY A 159 -27.47 5.78 7.80
N ARG A 160 -27.14 6.78 8.63
CA ARG A 160 -27.18 8.21 8.26
C ARG A 160 -25.92 8.64 7.52
N TYR A 161 -24.82 7.91 7.68
CA TYR A 161 -23.52 8.27 7.15
C TYR A 161 -23.21 7.54 5.84
N GLN A 162 -22.51 8.21 4.92
CA GLN A 162 -22.00 7.64 3.68
C GLN A 162 -20.64 8.25 3.32
N CYS A 163 -19.75 7.47 2.71
CA CYS A 163 -18.53 7.99 2.09
C CYS A 163 -18.87 8.43 0.67
N HIS A 164 -18.81 9.74 0.41
CA HIS A 164 -19.05 10.33 -0.90
C HIS A 164 -17.72 10.57 -1.61
N VAL A 165 -17.62 10.17 -2.88
CA VAL A 165 -16.41 10.27 -3.68
C VAL A 165 -16.73 10.82 -5.07
N LYS A 166 -16.05 11.89 -5.45
CA LYS A 166 -16.00 12.39 -6.83
C LYS A 166 -14.57 12.37 -7.32
N HIS A 167 -14.41 11.94 -8.57
CA HIS A 167 -13.12 11.82 -9.22
C HIS A 167 -13.35 11.76 -10.74
N ASP A 168 -12.46 12.33 -11.53
CA ASP A 168 -12.60 12.42 -13.00
C ASP A 168 -12.66 11.05 -13.69
N GLY A 169 -12.14 10.00 -13.04
CA GLY A 169 -12.25 8.62 -13.52
C GLY A 169 -13.63 7.98 -13.30
N LEU A 170 -14.53 8.62 -12.56
CA LEU A 170 -15.88 8.13 -12.28
C LEU A 170 -16.92 8.81 -13.18
N GLN A 171 -17.82 8.01 -13.77
CA GLN A 171 -18.94 8.57 -14.55
C GLN A 171 -19.95 9.32 -13.67
N GLU A 172 -20.19 8.81 -12.47
CA GLU A 172 -21.05 9.41 -11.46
C GLU A 172 -20.37 9.32 -10.08
N PRO A 173 -20.67 10.26 -9.17
CA PRO A 173 -20.19 10.17 -7.79
C PRO A 173 -20.58 8.85 -7.12
N LEU A 174 -19.71 8.33 -6.26
CA LEU A 174 -19.98 7.14 -5.47
C LEU A 174 -20.41 7.51 -4.06
N ASP A 175 -21.54 6.96 -3.62
CA ASP A 175 -22.04 7.04 -2.26
C ASP A 175 -22.00 5.66 -1.60
N LEU A 176 -21.06 5.46 -0.67
CA LEU A 176 -20.84 4.16 -0.04
C LEU A 176 -21.35 4.15 1.39
N ALA A 177 -22.37 3.32 1.63
CA ALA A 177 -22.90 3.06 2.96
C ALA A 177 -21.87 2.34 3.85
N LEU A 178 -21.91 2.64 5.14
CA LEU A 178 -21.10 1.97 6.14
C LEU A 178 -21.61 0.54 6.34
N LYS A 179 -20.71 -0.44 6.20
CA LYS A 179 -21.01 -1.85 6.46
C LYS A 179 -20.89 -2.14 7.95
N GLU A 180 -21.60 -3.16 8.41
CA GLU A 180 -21.37 -3.67 9.77
C GLU A 180 -19.89 -4.06 9.92
N PRO A 181 -19.27 -3.79 11.08
CA PRO A 181 -17.91 -4.18 11.33
C PRO A 181 -17.80 -5.70 11.16
N THR A 182 -16.94 -6.14 10.24
CA THR A 182 -16.65 -7.56 10.06
C THR A 182 -15.91 -8.04 11.30
N ASN A 183 -16.66 -8.55 12.28
CA ASN A 183 -16.10 -9.38 13.32
C ASN A 183 -15.61 -10.63 12.59
N SER A 184 -14.30 -10.74 12.37
CA SER A 184 -13.69 -11.92 11.75
C SER A 184 -14.38 -13.14 12.34
N LYS A 185 -15.07 -13.93 11.49
CA LYS A 185 -15.86 -15.11 11.91
C LYS A 185 -15.14 -15.76 13.07
N SER A 186 -15.77 -15.66 14.23
CA SER A 186 -15.16 -16.06 15.48
C SER A 186 -14.54 -17.44 15.30
N ASN A 187 -13.29 -17.58 15.71
CA ASN A 187 -12.65 -18.88 15.87
C ASN A 187 -13.52 -19.86 16.67
N ARG A 188 -14.64 -19.44 17.31
CA ARG A 188 -15.73 -20.29 17.81
C ARG A 188 -16.10 -21.43 16.87
N GLU A 189 -16.32 -21.22 15.58
CA GLU A 189 -16.76 -22.33 14.70
C GLU A 189 -15.66 -23.39 14.52
N LEU A 190 -14.40 -22.96 14.42
CA LEU A 190 -13.24 -23.84 14.35
C LEU A 190 -12.96 -24.52 15.71
N ILE A 191 -13.07 -23.79 16.81
CA ILE A 191 -12.87 -24.27 18.19
C ILE A 191 -13.93 -25.30 18.56
N ILE A 192 -15.22 -25.04 18.25
CA ILE A 192 -16.31 -26.00 18.47
C ILE A 192 -16.06 -27.26 17.63
N GLY A 193 -15.64 -27.11 16.37
CA GLY A 193 -15.25 -28.22 15.51
C GLY A 193 -14.13 -29.08 16.11
N CYS A 194 -13.07 -28.45 16.62
CA CYS A 194 -11.94 -29.14 17.25
C CYS A 194 -12.33 -29.85 18.57
N VAL A 195 -13.16 -29.23 19.41
CA VAL A 195 -13.60 -29.82 20.69
C VAL A 195 -14.48 -31.04 20.44
N VAL A 196 -15.47 -30.92 19.54
CA VAL A 196 -16.36 -32.04 19.20
C VAL A 196 -15.58 -33.18 18.53
N GLY A 197 -14.72 -32.86 17.57
CA GLY A 197 -13.87 -33.85 16.90
C GLY A 197 -12.93 -34.59 17.88
N GLY A 198 -12.32 -33.87 18.82
CA GLY A 198 -11.47 -34.44 19.85
C GLY A 198 -12.22 -35.40 20.78
N PHE A 199 -13.43 -35.02 21.24
CA PHE A 199 -14.26 -35.88 22.09
C PHE A 199 -14.67 -37.19 21.40
N VAL A 200 -15.06 -37.14 20.12
CA VAL A 200 -15.41 -38.33 19.34
C VAL A 200 -14.21 -39.27 19.22
N LEU A 201 -13.02 -38.73 18.96
CA LEU A 201 -11.78 -39.52 18.85
C LEU A 201 -11.44 -40.23 20.17
N VAL A 202 -11.56 -39.54 21.30
CA VAL A 202 -11.35 -40.12 22.64
C VAL A 202 -12.36 -41.23 22.92
N LEU A 203 -13.63 -41.04 22.58
CA LEU A 203 -14.67 -42.07 22.76
C LEU A 203 -14.39 -43.31 21.91
N VAL A 204 -13.98 -43.14 20.65
CA VAL A 204 -13.60 -44.27 19.77
C VAL A 204 -12.42 -45.03 20.35
N VAL A 205 -11.36 -44.34 20.77
CA VAL A 205 -10.18 -44.96 21.41
C VAL A 205 -10.58 -45.69 22.70
N PHE A 206 -11.47 -45.11 23.50
CA PHE A 206 -11.98 -45.74 24.72
C PHE A 206 -12.80 -47.01 24.43
N VAL A 207 -13.66 -47.00 23.41
CA VAL A 207 -14.44 -48.17 23.00
C VAL A 207 -13.54 -49.27 22.43
N VAL A 208 -12.56 -48.92 21.59
CA VAL A 208 -11.58 -49.87 21.03
C VAL A 208 -10.71 -50.47 22.13
N SER A 209 -10.20 -49.66 23.06
CA SER A 209 -9.39 -50.16 24.19
C SER A 209 -10.19 -51.03 25.16
N LYS A 210 -11.47 -50.72 25.41
CA LYS A 210 -12.39 -51.61 26.16
C LYS A 210 -12.63 -52.92 25.43
N LYS A 211 -12.87 -52.90 24.10
CA LYS A 211 -13.01 -54.11 23.28
C LYS A 211 -11.74 -54.96 23.29
N CYS A 212 -10.56 -54.37 23.08
CA CYS A 212 -9.27 -55.07 23.18
C CYS A 212 -9.07 -55.72 24.55
N ARG A 213 -9.33 -54.99 25.65
CA ARG A 213 -9.22 -55.54 27.02
C ARG A 213 -10.22 -56.66 27.30
N ILE A 214 -11.39 -56.66 26.67
CA ILE A 214 -12.38 -57.75 26.81
C ILE A 214 -11.96 -58.99 26.00
N ILE A 215 -11.40 -58.80 24.81
CA ILE A 215 -10.87 -59.88 23.97
C ILE A 215 -9.66 -60.55 24.65
N GLU A 216 -8.76 -59.75 25.22
CA GLU A 216 -7.58 -60.24 25.96
C GLU A 216 -7.95 -61.01 27.24
N LYS A 217 -9.03 -60.60 27.93
CA LYS A 217 -9.57 -61.35 29.09
C LYS A 217 -10.33 -62.63 28.72
N ARG A 218 -10.77 -62.80 27.46
CA ARG A 218 -11.49 -64.00 27.00
C ARG A 218 -10.57 -65.13 26.52
N HIS A 219 -9.29 -64.85 26.27
CA HIS A 219 -8.31 -65.86 25.88
C HIS A 219 -6.93 -65.59 26.54
N PRO A 220 -6.67 -66.08 27.76
CA PRO A 220 -5.31 -66.22 28.23
C PRO A 220 -4.79 -67.57 27.70
N SER A 221 -4.05 -67.56 26.59
CA SER A 221 -3.41 -68.79 26.10
C SER A 221 -1.98 -68.54 25.63
N SER A 222 -1.11 -69.30 26.31
CA SER A 222 0.32 -69.56 26.21
C SER A 222 0.91 -69.81 24.80
N LEU A 223 2.18 -69.40 24.66
CA LEU A 223 3.25 -69.71 23.66
C LEU A 223 3.17 -71.02 22.84
N PRO A 224 3.89 -71.20 21.69
CA PRO A 224 5.24 -70.66 21.41
C PRO A 224 5.56 -70.17 19.97
N LEU A 225 6.74 -69.54 19.85
CA LEU A 225 7.47 -69.29 18.61
C LEU A 225 7.66 -70.58 17.77
N LYS A 226 7.38 -70.50 16.47
CA LYS A 226 8.09 -71.27 15.43
C LYS A 226 8.40 -70.35 14.26
N GLY A 227 9.68 -70.12 14.03
CA GLY A 227 10.18 -69.36 12.89
C GLY A 227 9.99 -70.12 11.58
N LEU A 228 9.74 -69.36 10.52
CA LEU A 228 10.02 -69.72 9.14
C LEU A 228 10.45 -68.42 8.43
N ASP A 229 11.77 -68.27 8.45
CA ASP A 229 12.67 -67.80 7.39
C ASP A 229 12.28 -66.58 6.52
N GLN A 230 13.17 -65.59 6.58
CA GLN A 230 13.22 -64.42 5.71
C GLN A 230 13.77 -64.82 4.34
N ARG A 231 12.90 -65.11 3.36
CA ARG A 231 13.22 -65.03 1.93
C ARG A 231 11.95 -65.28 1.10
N ALA A 232 11.52 -64.22 0.40
CA ALA A 232 10.63 -64.21 -0.79
C ALA A 232 9.47 -63.20 -0.67
N ALA A 233 9.78 -61.93 -0.85
CA ALA A 233 8.98 -60.99 -1.65
C ALA A 233 9.78 -59.69 -1.84
N GLU A 234 11.02 -59.85 -2.28
CA GLU A 234 11.76 -58.81 -2.99
C GLU A 234 11.42 -59.01 -4.47
N LYS A 235 10.33 -58.39 -4.91
CA LYS A 235 10.05 -58.01 -6.31
C LYS A 235 8.70 -57.30 -6.35
N ASP A 236 8.68 -56.21 -7.11
CA ASP A 236 7.52 -55.38 -7.47
C ASP A 236 7.14 -54.26 -6.51
N PHE A 237 8.08 -53.33 -6.27
CA PHE A 237 7.79 -51.90 -6.42
C PHE A 237 9.08 -51.08 -6.62
N HIS A 238 9.85 -51.42 -7.66
CA HIS A 238 11.00 -50.65 -8.09
C HIS A 238 10.88 -50.34 -9.59
N GLU A 239 9.92 -49.50 -9.95
CA GLU A 239 9.97 -48.78 -11.22
C GLU A 239 9.31 -47.41 -11.05
N ASN A 240 10.05 -46.37 -11.47
CA ASN A 240 9.74 -44.93 -11.45
C ASN A 240 10.25 -44.10 -10.26
N LEU A 241 11.58 -44.02 -10.16
CA LEU A 241 12.26 -42.77 -9.77
C LEU A 241 13.30 -42.41 -10.85
N PRO A 242 13.31 -41.18 -11.41
CA PRO A 242 14.44 -40.70 -12.20
C PRO A 242 15.62 -40.27 -11.30
N PRO A 243 16.85 -40.27 -11.83
CA PRO A 243 18.06 -40.36 -11.03
C PRO A 243 18.53 -39.01 -10.45
N ARG A 244 19.13 -39.08 -9.26
CA ARG A 244 20.05 -38.06 -8.73
C ARG A 244 21.31 -38.01 -9.61
N ALA A 245 21.67 -36.83 -10.07
CA ALA A 245 23.01 -36.53 -10.55
C ALA A 245 23.80 -35.79 -9.45
N ALA A 246 24.87 -36.47 -9.03
CA ALA A 246 26.16 -36.02 -8.53
C ALA A 246 26.34 -34.61 -7.93
N ALA A 247 26.92 -34.60 -6.72
CA ALA A 247 27.77 -33.51 -6.25
C ALA A 247 29.11 -33.51 -7.02
N VAL A 248 29.73 -32.33 -7.19
CA VAL A 248 31.08 -31.97 -6.72
C VAL A 248 31.43 -30.52 -7.13
N ALA A 249 31.88 -29.75 -6.12
CA ALA A 249 32.77 -28.58 -6.12
C ALA A 249 32.55 -27.37 -7.06
N ALA A 250 32.41 -26.16 -6.50
CA ALA A 250 33.52 -25.21 -6.34
C ALA A 250 33.04 -23.80 -5.90
N ALA A 251 33.85 -23.19 -5.02
CA ALA A 251 34.13 -21.76 -4.85
C ALA A 251 33.06 -20.78 -4.29
N SER A 252 33.45 -20.21 -3.14
CA SER A 252 32.99 -19.00 -2.40
C SER A 252 33.09 -17.69 -3.20
N PRO A 253 32.75 -16.47 -2.68
CA PRO A 253 32.17 -16.14 -1.37
C PRO A 253 31.03 -15.08 -1.36
N ASN A 254 30.24 -15.11 -0.28
CA ASN A 254 29.54 -13.93 0.24
C ASN A 254 30.55 -13.05 1.01
N SER A 255 30.53 -11.74 0.75
CA SER A 255 31.01 -10.72 1.68
C SER A 255 29.82 -10.13 2.42
N PRO A 256 29.93 -9.93 3.74
CA PRO A 256 29.62 -8.60 4.24
C PRO A 256 30.56 -8.17 5.38
N ARG A 257 31.05 -6.93 5.33
CA ARG A 257 30.90 -5.90 6.40
C ARG A 257 31.87 -4.72 6.25
N SER A 258 31.27 -3.53 6.43
CA SER A 258 31.69 -2.45 7.35
C SER A 258 32.90 -1.55 7.04
N ILE A 259 32.58 -0.29 6.70
CA ILE A 259 32.99 0.99 7.34
C ILE A 259 34.45 1.15 7.84
N ARG A 260 35.18 2.12 7.24
CA ARG A 260 35.89 3.31 7.84
C ARG A 260 36.92 3.86 6.81
N GLU A 261 36.73 5.07 6.29
CA GLU A 261 37.31 6.38 6.71
C GLU A 261 38.73 6.70 6.18
N ALA A 262 38.87 8.00 5.81
CA ALA A 262 40.07 8.85 5.73
C ALA A 262 41.02 8.79 4.51
N SER A 263 40.83 9.73 3.57
CA SER A 263 41.73 10.89 3.35
C SER A 263 41.11 11.86 2.34
#